data_AF-A0A5N5SWR9-F1
#
_entry.id   AF-A0A5N5SWR9-F1
#
_cell.length_a   1.000
_cell.length_b   1.000
_cell.length_c   1.000
_cell.angle_alpha   90.00
_cell.angle_beta   90.00
_cell.angle_gamma   90.00
#
_symmetry.space_group_name_H-M   'P 1'
#
loop_
_entity.id
_entity.type
_entity.pdbx_description
1 polymer ?
#
loop_
_entity_poly.entity_id
_entity_poly.type
_entity_poly.pdbx_seq_one_letter_code
_entity_poly.pdbx_strand_id
1 'polypeptide(L)'
;MKVISQETFDEVVLENVRDFDNPLQEAIEEATKEFEAQGVNLGNIVMNMKISEDNEKIIHEVLESLESLRNRDSFSMEKTLSLLDVVYEECKLTLAHRVLATKYDGYNILLSIIKENKTNDKILAAALNALSALSMTNPDILNKEGVDVMVDLFQDCSSIQNPNVIKNLSKWCLECCLKHERNRQVLVQAEIPQYLVMILKNCISNDRINSKVI
;
A
#
# COMPACT_ATOMS: atom_id res chain seq x y z
N MET A 1 -13.09 2.73 25.12
CA MET A 1 -13.78 2.94 23.84
C MET A 1 -13.87 1.58 23.17
N LYS A 2 -15.08 1.12 22.81
CA LYS A 2 -15.31 -0.20 22.20
C LYS A 2 -14.97 -0.09 20.71
N VAL A 3 -14.29 -1.08 20.15
CA VAL A 3 -14.00 -1.18 18.70
C VAL A 3 -14.43 -2.57 18.22
N ILE A 4 -14.70 -2.71 16.94
CA ILE A 4 -15.04 -3.99 16.28
C ILE A 4 -14.06 -4.25 15.13
N SER A 5 -14.05 -5.48 14.61
CA SER A 5 -13.28 -5.80 13.40
C SER A 5 -14.05 -5.46 12.13
N GLN A 6 -13.33 -5.36 11.02
CA GLN A 6 -13.94 -5.19 9.70
C GLN A 6 -14.90 -6.36 9.40
N GLU A 7 -14.49 -7.59 9.70
CA GLU A 7 -15.29 -8.78 9.43
C GLU A 7 -16.63 -8.75 10.17
N THR A 8 -16.63 -8.35 11.46
CA THR A 8 -17.88 -8.22 12.22
C THR A 8 -18.79 -7.13 11.65
N PHE A 9 -18.24 -6.03 11.15
CA PHE A 9 -19.05 -5.00 10.51
C PHE A 9 -19.63 -5.48 9.17
N ASP A 10 -18.79 -6.11 8.34
CA ASP A 10 -19.18 -6.64 7.03
C ASP A 10 -20.24 -7.75 7.17
N GLU A 11 -20.15 -8.60 8.19
CA GLU A 11 -21.15 -9.63 8.51
C GLU A 11 -22.53 -9.03 8.79
N VAL A 12 -22.61 -8.00 9.64
CA VAL A 12 -23.89 -7.33 9.95
C VAL A 12 -24.47 -6.62 8.72
N VAL A 13 -23.62 -5.95 7.92
CA VAL A 13 -24.08 -5.33 6.68
C VAL A 13 -24.59 -6.38 5.70
N LEU A 14 -23.88 -7.51 5.56
CA LEU A 14 -24.28 -8.60 4.67
C LEU A 14 -25.60 -9.26 5.11
N GLU A 15 -25.78 -9.48 6.42
CA GLU A 15 -27.06 -9.97 6.98
C GLU A 15 -28.20 -9.00 6.67
N ASN A 16 -28.00 -7.69 6.81
CA ASN A 16 -29.01 -6.69 6.45
C ASN A 16 -29.39 -6.74 4.96
N VAL A 17 -28.41 -6.91 4.07
CA VAL A 17 -28.70 -7.02 2.62
C VAL A 17 -29.38 -8.34 2.28
N ARG A 18 -28.89 -9.48 2.81
CA ARG A 18 -29.36 -10.82 2.44
C ARG A 18 -30.68 -11.19 3.09
N ASP A 19 -30.84 -10.90 4.38
CA ASP A 19 -31.96 -11.41 5.18
C ASP A 19 -33.15 -10.45 5.17
N PHE A 20 -32.92 -9.17 4.83
CA PHE A 20 -33.94 -8.13 4.81
C PHE A 20 -34.10 -7.44 3.43
N ASP A 21 -33.34 -7.87 2.41
CA ASP A 21 -33.33 -7.29 1.05
C ASP A 21 -33.02 -5.77 1.04
N ASN A 22 -32.30 -5.27 2.04
CA ASN A 22 -31.97 -3.85 2.14
C ASN A 22 -30.94 -3.48 1.05
N PRO A 23 -31.09 -2.31 0.39
CA PRO A 23 -30.03 -1.76 -0.44
C PRO A 23 -28.73 -1.62 0.36
N LEU A 24 -27.57 -1.91 -0.26
CA LEU A 24 -26.26 -1.87 0.41
C LEU A 24 -26.02 -0.57 1.19
N GLN A 25 -26.40 0.57 0.63
CA GLN A 25 -26.23 1.87 1.30
C GLN A 25 -27.08 1.98 2.58
N GLU A 26 -28.31 1.46 2.56
CA GLU A 26 -29.19 1.43 3.73
C GLU A 26 -28.66 0.46 4.78
N ALA A 27 -28.21 -0.73 4.36
CA ALA A 27 -27.59 -1.72 5.25
C ALA A 27 -26.36 -1.17 5.98
N ILE A 28 -25.50 -0.41 5.30
CA ILE A 28 -24.34 0.27 5.90
C ILE A 28 -24.79 1.32 6.92
N GLU A 29 -25.80 2.13 6.59
CA GLU A 29 -26.32 3.17 7.49
C GLU A 29 -26.95 2.58 8.75
N GLU A 30 -27.69 1.48 8.62
CA GLU A 30 -28.30 0.78 9.75
C GLU A 30 -27.24 0.15 10.65
N ALA A 31 -26.29 -0.60 10.09
CA ALA A 31 -25.19 -1.19 10.86
C ALA A 31 -24.36 -0.12 11.58
N THR A 32 -24.10 1.01 10.92
CA THR A 32 -23.41 2.17 11.52
C THR A 32 -24.16 2.68 12.74
N LYS A 33 -25.48 2.96 12.61
CA LYS A 33 -26.31 3.44 13.72
C LYS A 33 -26.36 2.45 14.87
N GLU A 34 -26.48 1.15 14.56
CA GLU A 34 -26.52 0.09 15.58
C GLU A 34 -25.24 0.07 16.42
N PHE A 35 -24.07 0.05 15.76
CA PHE A 35 -22.80 0.00 16.46
C PHE A 35 -22.50 1.29 17.22
N GLU A 36 -22.82 2.46 16.65
CA GLU A 36 -22.68 3.75 17.35
C GLU A 36 -23.58 3.83 18.59
N ALA A 37 -24.82 3.33 18.52
CA ALA A 37 -25.72 3.25 19.68
C ALA A 37 -25.18 2.35 20.80
N GLN A 38 -24.37 1.35 20.46
CA GLN A 38 -23.63 0.51 21.41
C GLN A 38 -22.31 1.14 21.91
N GLY A 39 -22.00 2.38 21.51
CA GLY A 39 -20.78 3.09 21.89
C GLY A 39 -19.51 2.55 21.21
N VAL A 40 -19.65 1.88 20.05
CA VAL A 40 -18.53 1.44 19.22
C VAL A 40 -17.97 2.63 18.43
N ASN A 41 -16.64 2.76 18.39
CA ASN A 41 -15.96 3.65 17.47
C ASN A 41 -15.66 2.91 16.16
N LEU A 42 -16.14 3.45 15.04
CA LEU A 42 -16.00 2.89 13.69
C LEU A 42 -14.86 3.52 12.87
N GLY A 43 -14.00 4.34 13.48
CA GLY A 43 -12.88 4.99 12.78
C GLY A 43 -11.83 4.02 12.19
N ASN A 44 -11.87 2.74 12.57
CA ASN A 44 -11.05 1.67 12.02
C ASN A 44 -11.77 0.81 10.96
N ILE A 45 -13.00 1.17 10.58
CA ILE A 45 -13.83 0.43 9.62
C ILE A 45 -13.80 1.12 8.26
N VAL A 46 -13.62 0.33 7.22
CA VAL A 46 -13.76 0.72 5.82
C VAL A 46 -15.21 0.50 5.42
N MET A 47 -15.90 1.57 5.06
CA MET A 47 -17.30 1.53 4.62
C MET A 47 -17.45 1.63 3.09
N ASN A 48 -16.36 1.95 2.37
CA ASN A 48 -16.35 1.95 0.91
C ASN A 48 -16.28 0.50 0.42
N MET A 49 -17.44 -0.12 0.23
CA MET A 49 -17.57 -1.53 -0.12
C MET A 49 -18.61 -1.73 -1.23
N LYS A 50 -18.49 -2.84 -1.93
CA LYS A 50 -19.45 -3.34 -2.91
C LYS A 50 -20.04 -4.66 -2.42
N ILE A 51 -21.11 -5.09 -3.05
CA ILE A 51 -21.65 -6.43 -2.86
C ILE A 51 -21.51 -7.23 -4.16
N SER A 52 -21.29 -8.53 -4.05
CA SER A 52 -21.30 -9.45 -5.19
C SER A 52 -22.67 -9.50 -5.86
N GLU A 53 -22.73 -9.89 -7.13
CA GLU A 53 -23.98 -9.94 -7.91
C GLU A 53 -25.04 -10.88 -7.32
N ASP A 54 -24.61 -11.89 -6.56
CA ASP A 54 -25.47 -12.85 -5.86
C ASP A 54 -25.84 -12.42 -4.43
N ASN A 55 -25.42 -11.22 -4.00
CA ASN A 55 -25.61 -10.69 -2.65
C ASN A 55 -25.04 -11.55 -1.51
N GLU A 56 -24.08 -12.44 -1.80
CA GLU A 56 -23.50 -13.36 -0.80
C GLU A 56 -22.19 -12.86 -0.18
N LYS A 57 -21.61 -11.77 -0.69
CA LYS A 57 -20.29 -11.32 -0.24
C LYS A 57 -20.07 -9.81 -0.33
N ILE A 58 -19.51 -9.25 0.74
CA ILE A 58 -18.93 -7.89 0.75
C ILE A 58 -17.56 -7.89 0.08
N ILE A 59 -17.34 -6.92 -0.81
CA ILE A 59 -16.13 -6.75 -1.60
C ILE A 59 -15.51 -5.39 -1.29
N HIS A 60 -14.25 -5.41 -0.86
CA HIS A 60 -13.42 -4.22 -0.73
C HIS A 60 -12.45 -4.15 -1.92
N GLU A 61 -12.38 -3.01 -2.62
CA GLU A 61 -11.58 -2.87 -3.85
C GLU A 61 -10.10 -3.19 -3.63
N VAL A 62 -9.55 -2.76 -2.48
CA VAL A 62 -8.17 -3.04 -2.10
C VAL A 62 -7.90 -4.54 -1.92
N LEU A 63 -8.85 -5.27 -1.34
CA LEU A 63 -8.69 -6.70 -1.07
C LEU A 63 -8.82 -7.53 -2.35
N GLU A 64 -9.77 -7.18 -3.22
CA GLU A 64 -9.92 -7.81 -4.53
C GLU A 64 -8.67 -7.59 -5.40
N SER A 65 -8.11 -6.37 -5.38
CA SER A 65 -6.89 -6.05 -6.11
C SER A 65 -5.66 -6.78 -5.58
N LEU A 66 -5.52 -6.87 -4.25
CA LEU A 66 -4.43 -7.62 -3.62
C LEU A 66 -4.53 -9.12 -3.91
N GLU A 67 -5.72 -9.71 -3.87
CA GLU A 67 -5.90 -11.13 -4.18
C GLU A 67 -5.65 -11.42 -5.66
N SER A 68 -6.04 -10.50 -6.56
CA SER A 68 -5.70 -10.59 -7.98
C SER A 68 -4.17 -10.52 -8.18
N LEU A 69 -3.50 -9.59 -7.49
CA LEU A 69 -2.04 -9.45 -7.54
C LEU A 69 -1.31 -10.65 -6.93
N ARG A 70 -1.87 -11.32 -5.92
CA ARG A 70 -1.33 -12.57 -5.36
C ARG A 70 -1.25 -13.66 -6.43
N ASN A 71 -2.23 -13.71 -7.33
CA ASN A 71 -2.38 -14.75 -8.36
C ASN A 71 -2.01 -14.25 -9.77
N ARG A 72 -1.00 -13.39 -9.87
CA ARG A 72 -0.66 -12.57 -11.07
C ARG A 72 0.09 -13.27 -12.20
N ASP A 73 0.43 -14.56 -12.11
CA ASP A 73 1.40 -15.25 -13.00
C ASP A 73 1.12 -15.10 -14.51
N SER A 74 -0.13 -14.86 -14.90
CA SER A 74 -0.56 -14.73 -16.30
C SER A 74 -1.01 -13.32 -16.70
N PHE A 75 -0.82 -12.32 -15.84
CA PHE A 75 -1.34 -10.97 -16.10
C PHE A 75 -0.45 -10.20 -17.07
N SER A 76 -1.09 -9.39 -17.92
CA SER A 76 -0.36 -8.41 -18.73
C SER A 76 0.23 -7.32 -17.85
N MET A 77 1.22 -6.59 -18.39
CA MET A 77 1.80 -5.45 -17.70
C MET A 77 0.74 -4.40 -17.36
N GLU A 78 -0.17 -4.11 -18.28
CA GLU A 78 -1.24 -3.12 -18.09
C GLU A 78 -2.17 -3.53 -16.94
N LYS A 79 -2.55 -4.81 -16.88
CA LYS A 79 -3.39 -5.32 -15.79
C LYS A 79 -2.68 -5.24 -14.44
N THR A 80 -1.40 -5.59 -14.38
CA THR A 80 -0.61 -5.47 -13.14
C THR A 80 -0.51 -4.01 -12.70
N LEU A 81 -0.26 -3.09 -13.63
CA LEU A 81 -0.19 -1.65 -13.35
C LEU A 81 -1.54 -1.10 -12.86
N SER A 82 -2.66 -1.49 -13.47
CA SER A 82 -3.99 -1.03 -13.03
C SER A 82 -4.32 -1.53 -11.62
N LEU A 83 -3.99 -2.79 -11.30
CA LEU A 83 -4.22 -3.34 -9.96
C LEU A 83 -3.35 -2.66 -8.90
N LEU A 84 -2.08 -2.35 -9.22
CA LEU A 84 -1.20 -1.59 -8.33
C LEU A 84 -1.71 -0.16 -8.09
N ASP A 85 -2.30 0.47 -9.11
CA ASP A 85 -2.91 1.81 -9.01
C ASP A 85 -4.12 1.80 -8.07
N VAL A 86 -4.99 0.79 -8.16
CA VAL A 86 -6.12 0.62 -7.22
C VAL A 86 -5.61 0.48 -5.78
N VAL A 87 -4.61 -0.38 -5.53
CA VAL A 87 -4.03 -0.53 -4.19
C VAL A 87 -3.45 0.79 -3.67
N TYR A 88 -2.78 1.55 -4.54
CA TYR A 88 -2.23 2.87 -4.20
C TYR A 88 -3.32 3.88 -3.83
N GLU A 89 -4.37 4.01 -4.64
CA GLU A 89 -5.46 4.95 -4.40
C GLU A 89 -6.26 4.60 -3.14
N GLU A 90 -6.59 3.33 -2.93
CA GLU A 90 -7.28 2.86 -1.73
C GLU A 90 -6.45 3.11 -0.46
N CYS A 91 -5.14 2.82 -0.49
CA CYS A 91 -4.26 3.07 0.65
C CYS A 91 -4.09 4.56 0.98
N LYS A 92 -4.42 5.49 0.08
CA LYS A 92 -4.37 6.94 0.37
C LYS A 92 -5.59 7.43 1.14
N LEU A 93 -6.72 6.72 1.08
CA LEU A 93 -7.98 7.20 1.63
C LEU A 93 -7.90 7.41 3.14
N THR A 94 -7.68 6.34 3.92
CA THR A 94 -7.62 6.42 5.39
C THR A 94 -6.66 5.40 5.98
N LEU A 95 -6.34 5.56 7.27
CA LEU A 95 -5.56 4.55 8.01
C LEU A 95 -6.26 3.19 8.03
N ALA A 96 -7.60 3.17 8.10
CA ALA A 96 -8.38 1.93 8.10
C ALA A 96 -8.12 1.09 6.83
N HIS A 97 -8.06 1.73 5.64
CA HIS A 97 -7.75 1.04 4.38
C HIS A 97 -6.35 0.42 4.39
N ARG A 98 -5.35 1.14 4.92
CA ARG A 98 -3.97 0.63 5.03
C ARG A 98 -3.87 -0.54 6.01
N VAL A 99 -4.54 -0.44 7.16
CA VAL A 99 -4.58 -1.50 8.16
C VAL A 99 -5.31 -2.74 7.60
N LEU A 100 -6.41 -2.55 6.89
CA LEU A 100 -7.13 -3.63 6.21
C LEU A 100 -6.22 -4.32 5.19
N ALA A 101 -5.63 -3.58 4.26
CA ALA A 101 -4.69 -4.11 3.28
C ALA A 101 -3.51 -4.86 3.93
N THR A 102 -2.98 -4.34 5.03
CA THR A 102 -1.89 -4.99 5.79
C THR A 102 -2.33 -6.31 6.41
N LYS A 103 -3.53 -6.34 7.02
CA LYS A 103 -4.10 -7.55 7.64
C LYS A 103 -4.27 -8.68 6.63
N TYR A 104 -4.56 -8.33 5.37
CA TYR A 104 -4.67 -9.27 4.25
C TYR A 104 -3.36 -9.38 3.45
N ASP A 105 -2.22 -9.25 4.13
CA ASP A 105 -0.89 -9.59 3.62
C ASP A 105 -0.41 -8.72 2.44
N GLY A 106 -1.00 -7.52 2.30
CA GLY A 106 -0.68 -6.58 1.22
C GLY A 106 0.78 -6.16 1.19
N TYR A 107 1.45 -6.07 2.35
CA TYR A 107 2.87 -5.74 2.42
C TYR A 107 3.73 -6.80 1.71
N ASN A 108 3.54 -8.09 2.01
CA ASN A 108 4.34 -9.15 1.42
C ASN A 108 4.01 -9.35 -0.06
N ILE A 109 2.74 -9.19 -0.46
CA ILE A 109 2.34 -9.20 -1.87
C ILE A 109 3.11 -8.12 -2.64
N LEU A 110 3.07 -6.87 -2.18
CA LEU A 110 3.77 -5.76 -2.85
C LEU A 110 5.28 -5.95 -2.85
N LEU A 111 5.86 -6.43 -1.75
CA LEU A 111 7.29 -6.71 -1.65
C LEU A 111 7.73 -7.80 -2.63
N SER A 112 6.92 -8.85 -2.82
CA SER A 112 7.19 -9.91 -3.81
C SER A 112 7.22 -9.36 -5.24
N ILE A 113 6.26 -8.48 -5.58
CA ILE A 113 6.20 -7.84 -6.91
C ILE A 113 7.46 -6.99 -7.15
N ILE A 114 7.90 -6.22 -6.16
CA ILE A 114 9.13 -5.42 -6.26
C ILE A 114 10.34 -6.31 -6.55
N LYS A 115 10.49 -7.41 -5.81
CA LYS A 115 11.62 -8.34 -5.97
C LYS A 115 11.65 -9.02 -7.35
N GLU A 116 10.49 -9.37 -7.89
CA GLU A 116 10.36 -10.02 -9.19
C GLU A 116 10.58 -9.06 -10.38
N ASN A 117 10.36 -7.76 -10.16
CA ASN A 117 10.32 -6.76 -11.23
C ASN A 117 11.44 -5.73 -11.16
N LYS A 118 12.59 -6.06 -10.56
CA LYS A 118 13.76 -5.15 -10.45
C LYS A 118 14.23 -4.57 -11.79
N THR A 119 14.05 -5.29 -12.90
CA THR A 119 14.43 -4.86 -14.25
C THR A 119 13.29 -4.23 -15.04
N ASN A 120 12.07 -4.19 -14.49
CA ASN A 120 10.90 -3.57 -15.10
C ASN A 120 10.54 -2.29 -14.35
N ASP A 121 11.21 -1.20 -14.73
CA ASP A 121 11.09 0.13 -14.13
C ASP A 121 9.65 0.66 -14.00
N LYS A 122 8.72 0.22 -14.86
CA LYS A 122 7.31 0.65 -14.79
C LYS A 122 6.59 -0.03 -13.64
N ILE A 123 6.64 -1.37 -13.59
CA ILE A 123 6.01 -2.15 -12.52
C ILE A 123 6.69 -1.85 -11.18
N LEU A 124 8.03 -1.77 -11.18
CA LEU A 124 8.80 -1.44 -10.00
C LEU A 124 8.40 -0.08 -9.40
N ALA A 125 8.31 0.97 -10.24
CA ALA A 125 7.88 2.29 -9.77
C ALA A 125 6.46 2.28 -9.20
N ALA A 126 5.52 1.58 -9.86
CA ALA A 126 4.14 1.48 -9.41
C ALA A 126 4.02 0.70 -8.09
N ALA A 127 4.72 -0.42 -7.96
CA ALA A 127 4.72 -1.24 -6.76
C ALA A 127 5.36 -0.50 -5.56
N LEU A 128 6.46 0.22 -5.78
CA LEU A 128 7.05 1.09 -4.75
C LEU A 128 6.10 2.23 -4.36
N ASN A 129 5.34 2.79 -5.31
CA ASN A 129 4.35 3.83 -5.00
C ASN A 129 3.25 3.29 -4.10
N ALA A 130 2.66 2.14 -4.45
CA ALA A 130 1.66 1.46 -3.65
C ALA A 130 2.19 1.08 -2.25
N LEU A 131 3.41 0.54 -2.17
CA LEU A 131 4.03 0.17 -0.90
C LEU A 131 4.32 1.38 -0.01
N SER A 132 4.72 2.51 -0.61
CA SER A 132 4.87 3.78 0.12
C SER A 132 3.54 4.27 0.70
N ALA A 133 2.44 4.17 -0.07
CA ALA A 133 1.11 4.54 0.41
C ALA A 133 0.64 3.60 1.54
N LEU A 134 0.86 2.28 1.41
CA LEU A 134 0.55 1.31 2.46
C LEU A 134 1.30 1.59 3.76
N SER A 135 2.56 2.01 3.66
CA SER A 135 3.44 2.30 4.81
C SER A 135 3.15 3.64 5.49
N MET A 136 2.49 4.58 4.80
CA MET A 136 2.19 5.92 5.32
C MET A 136 1.38 5.82 6.60
N THR A 137 1.88 6.40 7.71
CA THR A 137 1.26 6.32 9.06
C THR A 137 1.02 4.89 9.57
N ASN A 138 1.56 3.87 8.91
CA ASN A 138 1.52 2.47 9.29
C ASN A 138 2.90 1.80 9.12
N PRO A 139 3.96 2.32 9.76
CA PRO A 139 5.32 1.92 9.44
C PRO A 139 5.84 0.72 10.24
N ASP A 140 5.05 0.19 11.18
CA ASP A 140 5.39 -1.03 11.94
C ASP A 140 5.40 -2.28 11.04
N ILE A 141 4.89 -2.17 9.81
CA ILE A 141 4.94 -3.23 8.79
C ILE A 141 6.36 -3.45 8.23
N LEU A 142 7.29 -2.51 8.43
CA LEU A 142 8.67 -2.66 7.94
C LEU A 142 9.37 -3.80 8.69
N ASN A 143 9.75 -4.82 7.94
CA ASN A 143 10.51 -5.97 8.43
C ASN A 143 11.95 -5.96 7.87
N LYS A 144 12.78 -6.89 8.34
CA LYS A 144 14.17 -7.03 7.87
C LYS A 144 14.25 -7.24 6.35
N GLU A 145 13.36 -8.06 5.79
CA GLU A 145 13.34 -8.31 4.35
C GLU A 145 13.09 -7.03 3.54
N GLY A 146 12.19 -6.15 4.01
CA GLY A 146 11.97 -4.85 3.38
C GLY A 146 13.21 -3.98 3.37
N VAL A 147 13.96 -3.97 4.47
CA VAL A 147 15.24 -3.24 4.56
C VAL A 147 16.27 -3.82 3.61
N ASP A 148 16.40 -5.15 3.55
CA ASP A 148 17.30 -5.83 2.63
C ASP A 148 16.96 -5.49 1.16
N VAL A 149 15.67 -5.43 0.82
CA VAL A 149 15.19 -4.99 -0.52
C VAL A 149 15.50 -3.51 -0.77
N MET A 150 15.36 -2.63 0.22
CA MET A 150 15.75 -1.22 0.06
C MET A 150 17.23 -1.08 -0.28
N VAL A 151 18.10 -1.77 0.46
CA VAL A 151 19.56 -1.74 0.25
C VAL A 151 19.92 -2.23 -1.14
N ASP A 152 19.38 -3.36 -1.56
CA ASP A 152 19.61 -3.97 -2.87
C ASP A 152 19.20 -3.02 -4.01
N LEU A 153 18.01 -2.41 -3.94
CA LEU A 153 17.57 -1.43 -4.94
C LEU A 153 18.43 -0.15 -4.98
N PHE A 154 18.96 0.28 -3.83
CA PHE A 154 19.87 1.42 -3.77
C PHE A 154 21.26 1.10 -4.32
N GLN A 155 21.75 -0.12 -4.15
CA GLN A 155 23.01 -0.57 -4.74
C GLN A 155 22.91 -0.64 -6.27
N ASP A 156 21.75 -1.08 -6.78
CA ASP A 156 21.48 -1.19 -8.20
C ASP A 156 20.95 0.12 -8.84
N CYS A 157 20.96 1.23 -8.10
CA CYS A 157 20.33 2.48 -8.53
C CYS A 157 20.91 3.05 -9.83
N SER A 158 22.16 2.72 -10.17
CA SER A 158 22.83 3.19 -11.39
C SER A 158 22.24 2.59 -12.67
N SER A 159 21.60 1.43 -12.60
CA SER A 159 20.92 0.80 -13.74
C SER A 159 19.48 1.25 -13.95
N ILE A 160 18.92 1.96 -12.96
CA ILE A 160 17.52 2.39 -12.96
C ILE A 160 17.37 3.64 -13.83
N GLN A 161 16.55 3.57 -14.87
CA GLN A 161 16.35 4.68 -15.81
C GLN A 161 15.16 5.56 -15.43
N ASN A 162 14.12 4.95 -14.84
CA ASN A 162 12.91 5.66 -14.45
C ASN A 162 13.12 6.43 -13.13
N PRO A 163 13.08 7.77 -13.14
CA PRO A 163 13.30 8.58 -11.93
C PRO A 163 12.23 8.35 -10.86
N ASN A 164 11.05 7.85 -11.23
CA ASN A 164 9.99 7.54 -10.27
C ASN A 164 10.36 6.36 -9.37
N VAL A 165 11.21 5.43 -9.80
CA VAL A 165 11.66 4.32 -8.95
C VAL A 165 12.42 4.84 -7.74
N ILE A 166 13.45 5.67 -7.97
CA ILE A 166 14.25 6.28 -6.89
C ILE A 166 13.40 7.19 -6.01
N LYS A 167 12.53 8.00 -6.61
CA LYS A 167 11.58 8.85 -5.86
C LYS A 167 10.69 8.02 -4.93
N ASN A 168 10.08 6.96 -5.44
CA ASN A 168 9.14 6.15 -4.68
C ASN A 168 9.84 5.27 -3.64
N LEU A 169 11.05 4.76 -3.94
CA LEU A 169 11.92 4.09 -2.96
C LEU A 169 12.30 5.01 -1.81
N SER A 170 12.73 6.24 -2.13
CA SER A 170 13.05 7.27 -1.13
C SER A 170 11.83 7.63 -0.28
N LYS A 171 10.64 7.72 -0.91
CA LYS A 171 9.38 7.94 -0.23
C LYS A 171 9.04 6.78 0.71
N TRP A 172 9.18 5.53 0.26
CA TRP A 172 8.94 4.37 1.13
C TRP A 172 9.85 4.39 2.37
N CYS A 173 11.14 4.70 2.21
CA CYS A 173 12.07 4.87 3.32
C CYS A 173 11.60 5.97 4.30
N LEU A 174 11.13 7.11 3.77
CA LEU A 174 10.62 8.22 4.56
C LEU A 174 9.37 7.80 5.36
N GLU A 175 8.38 7.20 4.71
CA GLU A 175 7.13 6.77 5.35
C GLU A 175 7.39 5.77 6.48
N CYS A 176 8.33 4.85 6.29
CA CYS A 176 8.75 3.92 7.35
C CYS A 176 9.48 4.61 8.52
N CYS A 177 10.09 5.77 8.32
CA CYS A 177 10.88 6.47 9.33
C CYS A 177 10.09 7.53 10.11
N LEU A 178 9.07 8.13 9.49
CA LEU A 178 8.35 9.27 10.05
C LEU A 178 7.74 8.87 11.39
N LYS A 179 8.19 9.51 12.47
CA LYS A 179 7.76 9.25 13.87
C LYS A 179 8.06 7.85 14.44
N HIS A 180 8.81 6.98 13.73
CA HIS A 180 9.21 5.65 14.21
C HIS A 180 10.74 5.54 14.42
N GLU A 181 11.16 5.69 15.68
CA GLU A 181 12.60 5.73 16.06
C GLU A 181 13.32 4.42 15.77
N ARG A 182 12.67 3.28 16.04
CA ARG A 182 13.25 1.96 15.74
C ARG A 182 13.59 1.83 14.26
N ASN A 183 12.68 2.22 13.37
CA ASN A 183 12.91 2.16 11.93
C ASN A 183 14.03 3.10 11.49
N ARG A 184 14.12 4.31 12.08
CA ARG A 184 15.25 5.22 11.83
C ARG A 184 16.59 4.58 12.15
N GLN A 185 16.72 3.94 13.30
CA GLN A 185 17.95 3.27 13.69
C GLN A 185 18.31 2.12 12.73
N VAL A 186 17.32 1.32 12.34
CA VAL A 186 17.51 0.22 11.40
C VAL A 186 17.97 0.73 10.02
N LEU A 187 17.35 1.78 9.48
CA LEU A 187 17.76 2.32 8.17
C LEU A 187 19.14 2.99 8.21
N VAL A 188 19.51 3.63 9.33
CA VAL A 188 20.87 4.18 9.52
C VAL A 188 21.91 3.06 9.57
N GLN A 189 21.62 1.98 10.30
CA GLN A 189 22.50 0.80 10.36
C GLN A 189 22.66 0.11 9.01
N ALA A 190 21.63 0.18 8.16
CA ALA A 190 21.65 -0.33 6.79
C ALA A 190 22.25 0.64 5.76
N GLU A 191 22.84 1.76 6.20
CA GLU A 191 23.49 2.76 5.35
C GLU A 191 22.59 3.44 4.30
N ILE A 192 21.27 3.38 4.48
CA ILE A 192 20.29 4.01 3.58
C ILE A 192 20.54 5.52 3.38
N PRO A 193 20.84 6.32 4.41
CA PRO A 193 21.17 7.74 4.22
C PRO A 193 22.38 7.97 3.30
N GLN A 194 23.40 7.11 3.35
CA GLN A 194 24.61 7.22 2.54
C GLN A 194 24.29 6.99 1.06
N TYR A 195 23.46 5.99 0.75
CA TYR A 195 22.98 5.74 -0.61
C TYR A 195 22.17 6.94 -1.15
N LEU A 196 21.26 7.50 -0.36
CA LEU A 196 20.49 8.69 -0.74
C LEU A 196 21.38 9.90 -1.06
N VAL A 197 22.40 10.16 -0.23
CA VAL A 197 23.37 11.23 -0.49
C VAL A 197 24.16 10.98 -1.77
N MET A 198 24.58 9.73 -2.03
CA MET A 198 25.29 9.37 -3.25
C MET A 198 24.44 9.64 -4.50
N ILE A 199 23.17 9.23 -4.48
CA ILE A 199 22.22 9.47 -5.56
C ILE A 199 22.05 10.98 -5.82
N LEU A 200 21.82 11.77 -4.78
CA LEU A 200 21.65 13.23 -4.92
C LEU A 200 22.87 13.90 -5.54
N LYS A 201 24.09 13.49 -5.15
CA LYS A 201 25.34 14.00 -5.73
C LYS A 201 25.45 13.67 -7.22
N ASN A 202 25.03 12.47 -7.63
CA ASN A 202 25.05 12.04 -9.02
C ASN A 202 24.05 12.85 -9.86
N CYS A 203 22.83 13.10 -9.34
CA CYS A 203 21.85 13.97 -10.00
C CYS A 203 22.39 15.39 -10.22
N ILE A 204 22.95 16.01 -9.18
CA ILE A 204 23.52 17.37 -9.26
C ILE A 204 24.68 17.44 -10.26
N SER A 205 25.52 16.41 -10.31
CA SER A 205 26.66 16.35 -11.22
C SER A 205 26.21 16.25 -12.69
N ASN A 206 25.18 15.44 -12.98
CA ASN A 206 24.61 15.31 -14.31
C ASN A 206 23.95 16.61 -14.80
N ASP A 207 23.23 17.33 -13.94
CA ASP A 207 22.61 18.61 -14.30
C ASP A 207 23.66 19.68 -14.65
N ARG A 208 24.77 19.73 -13.91
CA ARG A 208 25.90 20.65 -14.17
C ARG A 208 26.66 20.34 -15.45
N ILE A 209 26.69 19.07 -15.86
CA ILE A 209 27.28 18.66 -17.15
C ILE A 209 26.35 19.09 -18.29
N ASN A 210 25.05 18.80 -18.18
CA ASN A 210 24.06 19.17 -19.19
C ASN A 210 23.92 20.70 -19.35
N SER A 211 24.08 21.48 -18.28
CA SER A 211 24.03 22.94 -18.33
C SER A 211 25.27 23.61 -18.93
N LYS A 212 26.37 22.87 -19.17
CA LYS A 212 27.61 23.38 -19.78
C LYS A 212 27.75 23.05 -21.27
N VAL A 213 26.81 22.29 -21.82
CA VAL A 213 26.81 21.84 -23.23
C VAL A 213 25.86 22.69 -24.11
N ILE A 214 25.37 23.82 -23.57
CA ILE A 214 24.56 24.81 -24.30
C ILE A 214 25.37 26.10 -24.48
#